data_AF-A0A9X7HD48-F1
#
_entry.id   AF-A0A9X7HD48-F1
#
_cell.length_a   1.000
_cell.length_b   1.000
_cell.length_c   1.000
_cell.angle_alpha   90.00
_cell.angle_beta   90.00
_cell.angle_gamma   90.00
#
_symmetry.space_group_name_H-M   'P 1'
#
loop_
_entity.id
_entity.type
_entity.pdbx_description
1 polymer ?
#
loop_
_entity_poly.entity_id
_entity_poly.type
_entity_poly.pdbx_seq_one_letter_code
_entity_poly.pdbx_strand_id
1 'polypeptide(L)'
;MAEQSQRIGRTAMMLALTDQEEELMKNENVVWCVGKVGTMDAQKVVAAIETAAKQNGVINGALYREVHSLYHATLEAIQGVTRGHVQLGDVLRTVGLRFAVVRGKPYKNVNEGDWIAVALYGTIGAPIKGSEHESAGLGINHI
;
A
#
# COMPACT_ATOMS: atom_id res chain seq x y z
N MET A 1 -28.57 -14.73 -2.73
CA MET A 1 -27.10 -14.98 -2.71
C MET A 1 -26.49 -13.95 -1.79
N ALA A 2 -25.81 -14.35 -0.72
CA ALA A 2 -25.16 -13.38 0.17
C ALA A 2 -23.94 -12.81 -0.57
N GLU A 3 -24.03 -11.54 -1.01
CA GLU A 3 -22.87 -10.81 -1.57
C GLU A 3 -21.70 -10.91 -0.58
N GLN A 4 -20.61 -11.49 -1.06
CA GLN A 4 -19.44 -11.81 -0.25
C GLN A 4 -18.66 -10.51 -0.02
N SER A 5 -18.38 -10.18 1.25
CA SER A 5 -17.56 -9.02 1.61
C SER A 5 -16.19 -9.12 0.93
N GLN A 6 -15.82 -8.10 0.14
CA GLN A 6 -14.52 -8.02 -0.53
C GLN A 6 -13.43 -7.73 0.49
N ARG A 7 -12.34 -8.50 0.45
CA ARG A 7 -11.20 -8.33 1.38
C ARG A 7 -10.09 -7.50 0.76
N ILE A 8 -10.31 -6.18 0.62
CA ILE A 8 -9.37 -5.28 -0.08
C ILE A 8 -7.94 -5.33 0.45
N GLY A 9 -7.74 -5.54 1.76
CA GLY A 9 -6.41 -5.68 2.35
C GLY A 9 -5.68 -6.96 1.91
N ARG A 10 -6.41 -8.09 1.79
CA ARG A 10 -5.86 -9.33 1.24
C ARG A 10 -5.50 -9.15 -0.23
N THR A 11 -6.37 -8.50 -1.00
CA THR A 11 -6.14 -8.22 -2.42
C THR A 11 -4.88 -7.35 -2.61
N ALA A 12 -4.74 -6.27 -1.83
CA ALA A 12 -3.56 -5.42 -1.86
C ALA A 12 -2.27 -6.20 -1.52
N MET A 13 -2.29 -7.05 -0.49
CA MET A 13 -1.14 -7.89 -0.16
C MET A 13 -0.79 -8.87 -1.28
N MET A 14 -1.78 -9.53 -1.88
CA MET A 14 -1.56 -10.44 -3.00
C MET A 14 -0.95 -9.71 -4.21
N LEU A 15 -1.42 -8.50 -4.51
CA LEU A 15 -0.86 -7.65 -5.56
C LEU A 15 0.59 -7.25 -5.29
N ALA A 16 0.95 -6.95 -4.04
CA ALA A 16 2.32 -6.64 -3.68
C ALA A 16 3.27 -7.86 -3.78
N LEU A 17 2.72 -9.09 -3.67
CA LEU A 17 3.44 -10.35 -3.68
C LEU A 17 3.56 -11.01 -5.07
N THR A 18 2.71 -10.67 -6.03
CA THR A 18 2.63 -11.37 -7.34
C THR A 18 2.96 -10.46 -8.51
N ASP A 19 3.74 -10.92 -9.50
CA ASP A 19 3.95 -10.24 -10.79
C ASP A 19 2.85 -10.50 -11.84
N GLN A 20 1.72 -11.09 -11.42
CA GLN A 20 0.58 -11.43 -12.27
C GLN A 20 -0.66 -10.60 -11.87
N GLU A 21 -0.51 -9.28 -11.83
CA GLU A 21 -1.55 -8.39 -11.30
C GLU A 21 -2.85 -8.47 -12.11
N GLU A 22 -2.75 -8.44 -13.44
CA GLU A 22 -3.92 -8.44 -14.33
C GLU A 22 -4.77 -9.70 -14.14
N GLU A 23 -4.15 -10.86 -13.97
CA GLU A 23 -4.86 -12.11 -13.79
C GLU A 23 -5.60 -12.16 -12.45
N LEU A 24 -4.98 -11.62 -11.39
CA LEU A 24 -5.59 -11.51 -10.07
C LEU A 24 -6.79 -10.55 -10.07
N MET A 25 -6.76 -9.51 -10.91
CA MET A 25 -7.74 -8.42 -10.90
C MET A 25 -8.84 -8.54 -11.95
N LYS A 26 -8.80 -9.56 -12.84
CA LYS A 26 -9.75 -9.76 -13.96
C LYS A 26 -11.23 -9.64 -13.59
N ASN A 27 -11.61 -10.02 -12.37
CA ASN A 27 -13.01 -10.05 -11.92
C ASN A 27 -13.29 -9.17 -10.70
N GLU A 28 -12.33 -8.32 -10.29
CA GLU A 28 -12.47 -7.49 -9.10
C GLU A 28 -12.97 -6.09 -9.47
N ASN A 29 -14.11 -5.68 -8.91
CA ASN A 29 -14.67 -4.35 -9.11
C ASN A 29 -14.02 -3.31 -8.17
N VAL A 30 -12.70 -3.15 -8.27
CA VAL A 30 -11.90 -2.23 -7.44
C VAL A 30 -10.93 -1.43 -8.30
N VAL A 31 -10.57 -0.24 -7.85
CA VAL A 31 -9.54 0.59 -8.49
C VAL A 31 -8.23 0.34 -7.78
N TRP A 32 -7.15 0.11 -8.53
CA TRP A 32 -5.87 -0.27 -7.94
C TRP A 32 -4.68 0.26 -8.72
N CYS A 33 -3.53 0.29 -8.07
CA CYS A 33 -2.24 0.50 -8.72
C CYS A 33 -1.13 -0.27 -7.98
N VAL A 34 -0.06 -0.59 -8.69
CA VAL A 34 1.15 -1.19 -8.12
C VAL A 34 2.38 -0.36 -8.46
N GLY A 35 3.44 -0.52 -7.67
CA GLY A 35 4.70 0.16 -7.92
C GLY A 35 5.85 -0.39 -7.09
N LYS A 36 7.03 0.19 -7.28
CA LYS A 36 8.28 -0.18 -6.58
C LYS A 36 9.00 1.07 -6.11
N VAL A 37 9.61 1.02 -4.93
CA VAL A 37 10.41 2.10 -4.37
C VAL A 37 11.56 1.53 -3.53
N GLY A 38 12.78 2.01 -3.78
CA GLY A 38 13.96 1.70 -2.98
C GLY A 38 14.54 2.99 -2.40
N THR A 39 14.71 3.07 -1.08
CA THR A 39 15.10 4.31 -0.42
C THR A 39 15.57 4.10 1.03
N MET A 40 16.33 5.07 1.53
CA MET A 40 16.64 5.24 2.96
C MET A 40 15.78 6.34 3.61
N ASP A 41 14.83 6.92 2.89
CA ASP A 41 13.97 8.00 3.35
C ASP A 41 12.50 7.59 3.24
N ALA A 42 11.83 7.52 4.40
CA ALA A 42 10.42 7.14 4.50
C ALA A 42 9.51 8.10 3.72
N GLN A 43 9.85 9.39 3.62
CA GLN A 43 9.06 10.35 2.86
C GLN A 43 9.04 10.02 1.36
N LYS A 44 10.13 9.43 0.83
CA LYS A 44 10.16 8.98 -0.57
C LYS A 44 9.26 7.77 -0.82
N VAL A 45 9.04 6.92 0.18
CA VAL A 45 8.05 5.83 0.10
C VAL A 45 6.65 6.43 -0.01
N VAL A 46 6.31 7.38 0.87
CA VAL A 46 5.02 8.09 0.84
C VAL A 46 4.78 8.78 -0.49
N ALA A 47 5.75 9.56 -0.97
CA ALA A 47 5.64 10.31 -2.22
C ALA A 47 5.48 9.40 -3.45
N ALA A 48 6.17 8.24 -3.47
CA ALA A 48 6.04 7.27 -4.56
C ALA A 48 4.64 6.67 -4.63
N ILE A 49 4.08 6.29 -3.48
CA ILE A 49 2.73 5.72 -3.37
C ILE A 49 1.67 6.76 -3.75
N GLU A 50 1.78 7.98 -3.22
CA GLU A 50 0.88 9.08 -3.55
C GLU A 50 0.89 9.42 -5.03
N THR A 51 2.08 9.48 -5.64
CA THR A 51 2.23 9.77 -7.08
C THR A 51 1.56 8.68 -7.92
N ALA A 52 1.83 7.41 -7.62
CA ALA A 52 1.24 6.28 -8.34
C ALA A 52 -0.29 6.24 -8.19
N ALA A 53 -0.81 6.45 -6.98
CA ALA A 53 -2.25 6.45 -6.72
C ALA A 53 -2.98 7.58 -7.46
N LYS A 54 -2.38 8.77 -7.56
CA LYS A 54 -2.93 9.90 -8.34
C LYS A 54 -2.89 9.63 -9.84
N GLN A 55 -1.76 9.15 -10.36
CA GLN A 55 -1.59 8.91 -11.80
C GLN A 55 -2.54 7.82 -12.33
N ASN A 56 -2.83 6.82 -11.51
CA ASN A 56 -3.73 5.71 -11.87
C ASN A 56 -5.19 5.95 -11.46
N GLY A 57 -5.53 7.15 -10.95
CA GLY A 57 -6.91 7.49 -10.57
C GLY A 57 -7.47 6.70 -9.39
N VAL A 58 -6.62 6.08 -8.56
CA VAL A 58 -7.05 5.43 -7.31
C VAL A 58 -7.56 6.48 -6.32
N ILE A 59 -6.94 7.67 -6.32
CA ILE A 59 -7.38 8.83 -5.57
C ILE A 59 -7.40 10.09 -6.46
N ASN A 60 -8.23 11.06 -6.09
CA ASN A 60 -8.23 12.40 -6.63
C ASN A 60 -7.28 13.29 -5.81
N GLY A 61 -6.14 13.65 -6.41
CA GLY A 61 -5.13 14.48 -5.77
C GLY A 61 -5.54 15.91 -5.42
N ALA A 62 -6.67 16.41 -5.95
CA ALA A 62 -7.22 17.72 -5.59
C ALA A 62 -8.11 17.67 -4.33
N LEU A 63 -8.57 16.47 -3.94
CA LEU A 63 -9.41 16.28 -2.75
C LEU A 63 -8.53 15.95 -1.53
N TYR A 64 -8.38 16.91 -0.62
CA TYR A 64 -7.59 16.73 0.60
C TYR A 64 -8.03 15.52 1.41
N ARG A 65 -9.34 15.22 1.48
CA ARG A 65 -9.86 14.03 2.17
C ARG A 65 -9.23 12.73 1.65
N GLU A 66 -9.19 12.56 0.33
CA GLU A 66 -8.65 11.33 -0.27
C GLU A 66 -7.13 11.22 -0.09
N VAL A 67 -6.42 12.35 -0.21
CA VAL A 67 -4.98 12.43 0.06
C VAL A 67 -4.69 12.10 1.53
N HIS A 68 -5.47 12.65 2.47
CA HIS A 68 -5.32 12.41 3.90
C HIS A 68 -5.59 10.95 4.26
N SER A 69 -6.63 10.34 3.70
CA SER A 69 -6.93 8.91 3.89
C SER A 69 -5.80 8.01 3.39
N LEU A 70 -5.28 8.27 2.18
CA LEU A 70 -4.15 7.54 1.62
C LEU A 70 -2.89 7.71 2.46
N TYR A 71 -2.61 8.94 2.93
CA TYR A 71 -1.44 9.24 3.76
C TYR A 71 -1.42 8.41 5.05
N HIS A 72 -2.52 8.37 5.80
CA HIS A 72 -2.58 7.58 7.04
C HIS A 72 -2.53 6.07 6.78
N ALA A 73 -3.21 5.57 5.74
CA ALA A 73 -3.06 4.17 5.34
C ALA A 73 -1.61 3.83 4.96
N THR A 74 -0.90 4.76 4.34
CA THR A 74 0.52 4.58 4.00
C THR A 74 1.39 4.57 5.25
N LEU A 75 1.15 5.46 6.22
CA LEU A 75 1.89 5.48 7.48
C LEU A 75 1.73 4.19 8.27
N GLU A 76 0.52 3.65 8.37
CA GLU A 76 0.26 2.35 9.00
C GLU A 76 1.03 1.22 8.30
N ALA A 77 1.03 1.19 6.97
CA ALA A 77 1.79 0.20 6.22
C ALA A 77 3.30 0.33 6.48
N ILE A 78 3.84 1.56 6.54
CA ILE A 78 5.26 1.80 6.85
C ILE A 78 5.58 1.37 8.30
N GLN A 79 4.67 1.54 9.26
CA GLN A 79 4.85 1.03 10.62
C GLN A 79 4.99 -0.50 10.62
N GLY A 80 4.22 -1.21 9.80
CA GLY A 80 4.38 -2.66 9.60
C GLY A 80 5.78 -3.04 9.08
N VAL A 81 6.31 -2.29 8.11
CA VAL A 81 7.66 -2.52 7.57
C VAL A 81 8.75 -2.21 8.60
N THR A 82 8.59 -1.12 9.37
CA THR A 82 9.60 -0.63 10.29
C THR A 82 9.56 -1.26 11.68
N ARG A 83 8.42 -1.90 12.04
CA ARG A 83 8.17 -2.67 13.27
C ARG A 83 8.47 -1.89 14.55
N GLY A 84 8.02 -0.63 14.58
CA GLY A 84 8.28 0.29 15.68
C GLY A 84 8.34 1.72 15.17
N HIS A 85 9.50 2.37 15.34
CA HIS A 85 9.68 3.75 14.90
C HIS A 85 9.91 3.83 13.38
N VAL A 86 9.23 4.78 12.74
CA VAL A 86 9.37 5.07 11.31
C VAL A 86 10.67 5.82 11.07
N GLN A 87 11.76 5.06 10.99
CA GLN A 87 13.12 5.54 10.70
C GLN A 87 13.77 4.63 9.67
N LEU A 88 14.59 5.15 8.77
CA LEU A 88 15.31 4.32 7.80
C LEU A 88 16.80 4.71 7.82
N GLY A 89 17.18 5.73 7.06
CA GLY A 89 18.56 6.20 6.99
C GLY A 89 19.13 6.63 8.34
N ASP A 90 18.30 7.21 9.20
CA ASP A 90 18.68 7.65 10.55
C ASP A 90 19.19 6.52 11.45
N VAL A 91 18.80 5.27 11.15
CA VAL A 91 19.23 4.06 11.86
C VAL A 91 20.00 3.10 10.97
N LEU A 92 20.63 3.64 9.90
CA LEU A 92 21.50 2.91 8.97
C LEU A 92 20.82 1.70 8.30
N ARG A 93 19.54 1.85 7.91
CA ARG A 93 18.82 0.84 7.11
C ARG A 93 18.23 1.41 5.83
N THR A 94 18.12 0.56 4.82
CA THR A 94 17.46 0.84 3.53
C THR A 94 16.32 -0.14 3.33
N VAL A 95 15.35 0.24 2.50
CA VAL A 95 14.28 -0.66 2.04
C VAL A 95 14.27 -0.76 0.52
N GLY A 96 13.87 -1.92 0.02
CA GLY A 96 13.49 -2.16 -1.37
C GLY A 96 12.10 -2.75 -1.39
N LEU A 97 11.08 -1.92 -1.63
CA LEU A 97 9.67 -2.28 -1.48
C LEU A 97 8.96 -2.31 -2.81
N ARG A 98 8.08 -3.28 -2.94
CA ARG A 98 6.97 -3.28 -3.86
C ARG A 98 5.71 -2.91 -3.09
N PHE A 99 4.82 -2.18 -3.74
CA PHE A 99 3.59 -1.72 -3.12
C PHE A 99 2.39 -1.92 -4.02
N ALA A 100 1.22 -2.02 -3.38
CA ALA A 100 -0.07 -2.01 -4.03
C ALA A 100 -1.03 -1.11 -3.25
N VAL A 101 -1.85 -0.35 -3.98
CA VAL A 101 -2.94 0.45 -3.43
C VAL A 101 -4.23 -0.06 -4.04
N VAL A 102 -5.24 -0.33 -3.21
CA VAL A 102 -6.55 -0.82 -3.64
C VAL A 102 -7.64 0.02 -2.99
N ARG A 103 -8.54 0.57 -3.80
CA ARG A 103 -9.75 1.27 -3.36
C ARG A 103 -10.99 0.46 -3.77
N GLY A 104 -11.90 0.24 -2.82
CA GLY A 104 -13.15 -0.48 -3.08
C GLY A 104 -14.12 -0.43 -1.91
N LYS A 105 -15.20 -1.22 -1.99
CA LYS A 105 -16.26 -1.29 -0.96
C LYS A 105 -16.22 -2.64 -0.25
N PRO A 106 -15.39 -2.82 0.78
CA PRO A 106 -15.17 -4.13 1.40
C PRO A 106 -16.37 -4.66 2.18
N TYR A 107 -17.30 -3.79 2.58
CA TYR A 107 -18.42 -4.14 3.44
C TYR A 107 -19.71 -4.38 2.66
N LYS A 108 -20.59 -5.24 3.20
CA LYS A 108 -21.92 -5.50 2.63
C LYS A 108 -22.85 -4.30 2.75
N ASN A 109 -22.68 -3.50 3.81
CA ASN A 109 -23.46 -2.28 4.00
C ASN A 109 -22.92 -1.20 3.06
N VAL A 110 -23.69 -0.85 2.04
CA VAL A 110 -23.32 0.17 1.04
C VAL A 110 -23.06 1.55 1.64
N ASN A 111 -23.61 1.83 2.83
CA ASN A 111 -23.40 3.09 3.54
C ASN A 111 -22.00 3.21 4.16
N GLU A 112 -21.22 2.12 4.25
CA GLU A 112 -19.82 2.16 4.70
C GLU A 112 -18.90 2.86 3.69
N GLY A 113 -19.38 3.06 2.46
CA GLY A 113 -18.66 3.79 1.43
C GLY A 113 -17.39 3.08 0.95
N ASP A 114 -16.47 3.89 0.41
CA ASP A 114 -15.19 3.42 -0.11
C ASP A 114 -14.15 3.33 0.99
N TRP A 115 -13.26 2.36 0.85
CA TRP A 115 -12.11 2.14 1.69
C TRP A 115 -10.87 1.97 0.82
N ILE A 116 -9.71 2.29 1.38
CA ILE A 116 -8.42 2.18 0.72
C ILE A 116 -7.49 1.29 1.54
N ALA A 117 -6.77 0.40 0.87
CA ALA A 117 -5.74 -0.44 1.45
C ALA A 117 -4.40 -0.17 0.76
N VAL A 118 -3.34 0.01 1.55
CA VAL A 118 -1.96 0.16 1.09
C VAL A 118 -1.14 -1.00 1.62
N ALA A 119 -0.63 -1.84 0.72
CA ALA A 119 0.23 -2.96 1.04
C ALA A 119 1.66 -2.69 0.60
N LEU A 120 2.62 -3.06 1.46
CA LEU A 120 4.06 -2.99 1.21
C LEU A 120 4.66 -4.38 1.43
N TYR A 121 5.51 -4.81 0.52
CA TYR A 121 6.28 -6.04 0.67
C TYR A 121 7.64 -5.89 -0.03
N GLY A 122 8.69 -6.39 0.59
CA GLY A 122 10.03 -6.39 0.01
C GLY A 122 11.08 -6.63 1.07
N THR A 123 12.25 -6.01 0.93
CA THR A 123 13.37 -6.20 1.86
C THR A 123 13.66 -4.94 2.68
N ILE A 124 14.16 -5.16 3.90
CA ILE A 124 14.74 -4.16 4.78
C ILE A 124 16.08 -4.69 5.29
N GLY A 125 17.11 -3.85 5.34
CA GLY A 125 18.44 -4.30 5.71
C GLY A 125 19.45 -3.17 5.86
N ALA A 126 20.69 -3.56 6.16
CA ALA A 126 21.83 -2.67 6.12
C ALA A 126 22.02 -2.13 4.67
N PRO A 127 22.71 -0.98 4.46
CA PRO A 127 23.03 -0.46 3.13
C PRO A 127 24.13 -1.28 2.44
N ILE A 128 24.03 -2.61 2.50
CA ILE A 128 24.93 -3.61 1.96
C ILE A 128 24.06 -4.69 1.33
N LYS A 129 24.19 -4.89 0.01
CA LYS A 129 23.42 -5.88 -0.74
C LYS A 129 23.56 -7.28 -0.12
N GLY A 130 22.45 -7.97 0.11
CA GLY A 130 22.43 -9.29 0.72
C GLY A 130 22.48 -9.31 2.25
N SER A 131 22.67 -8.16 2.91
CA SER A 131 22.51 -8.01 4.37
C SER A 131 21.11 -7.49 4.70
N GLU A 132 20.10 -8.19 4.21
CA GLU A 132 18.69 -7.78 4.23
C GLU A 132 17.78 -9.00 4.44
N HIS A 133 16.58 -8.74 4.94
CA HIS A 133 15.55 -9.75 5.12
C HIS A 133 14.20 -9.19 4.70
N GLU A 134 13.21 -10.06 4.53
CA GLU A 134 11.87 -9.67 4.10
C GLU A 134 11.14 -8.86 5.17
N SER A 135 10.28 -7.95 4.74
CA SER A 135 9.36 -7.21 5.60
C SER A 135 8.08 -6.89 4.85
N ALA A 136 6.98 -6.80 5.59
CA ALA A 136 5.67 -6.50 5.06
C ALA A 136 4.94 -5.48 5.93
N GLY A 137 3.99 -4.77 5.34
CA GLY A 137 3.12 -3.86 6.05
C GLY A 137 1.81 -3.63 5.29
N LEU A 138 0.74 -3.40 6.04
CA LEU A 138 -0.59 -3.17 5.51
C LEU A 138 -1.26 -2.08 6.34
N GLY A 139 -1.77 -1.04 5.68
CA GLY A 139 -2.62 -0.03 6.30
C GLY A 139 -3.95 0.08 5.57
N ILE A 140 -5.00 0.38 6.31
CA ILE A 140 -6.38 0.40 5.77
C ILE A 140 -7.11 1.60 6.35
N ASN A 141 -7.78 2.38 5.50
CA ASN A 141 -8.53 3.53 5.96
C ASN A 141 -9.82 3.73 5.14
N HIS A 142 -10.78 4.45 5.70
CA HIS A 142 -11.96 4.93 4.99
C HIS A 142 -11.57 6.10 4.07
N ILE A 143 -12.25 6.26 2.92
CA ILE A 143 -11.92 7.32 1.94
C ILE A 143 -13.14 8.07 1.42
#